data_AF-A0A4R8GGN4-F1
#
_entry.id   AF-A0A4R8GGN4-F1
#
_cell.length_a   1.000
_cell.length_b   1.000
_cell.length_c   1.000
_cell.angle_alpha   90.00
_cell.angle_beta   90.00
_cell.angle_gamma   90.00
#
_symmetry.space_group_name_H-M   'P 1'
#
loop_
_entity.id
_entity.type
_entity.pdbx_description
1 polymer ?
#
loop_
_entity_poly.entity_id
_entity_poly.type
_entity_poly.pdbx_seq_one_letter_code
_entity_poly.pdbx_strand_id
1 'polypeptide(L)'
;MTKIMQISDELKDWIVGALKSNVSPIALANALIKKGFDNRFAYETLYKIAGNEAIKTTEGQQIRYNYEVPEIGRKGNILFTSDKDVRVLSRNEKPFVLHLDQVLSSEECDELISLSRSRLQPSLVVDMGSGEEREGSGRTSKSMAFRLKENELVERIETRIAELTGYPAENGEGLQILNYGLGEEYKPHFDFFPPHMADASKGGQRVGTFLIYLNDVADGGETVFSKAGLSFVPKKGAAIYFHYANEQGQLDRLSVHSSVPVRKGEKWAATKWIRESNIYTATRVFKEKSKGSLIR
;
A
#
# COMPACT_ATOMS: atom_id res chain seq x y z
N MET A 1 -11.46 -23.91 18.86
CA MET A 1 -11.73 -24.99 17.87
C MET A 1 -10.63 -24.95 16.82
N THR A 2 -10.06 -26.09 16.46
CA THR A 2 -8.99 -26.18 15.45
C THR A 2 -9.55 -25.81 14.07
N LYS A 3 -8.94 -24.82 13.40
CA LYS A 3 -9.37 -24.36 12.08
C LYS A 3 -8.90 -25.32 10.99
N ILE A 4 -9.69 -25.49 9.93
CA ILE A 4 -9.35 -26.36 8.79
C ILE A 4 -8.34 -25.62 7.90
N MET A 5 -7.19 -26.25 7.63
CA MET A 5 -6.07 -25.67 6.87
C MET A 5 -5.67 -26.51 5.64
N GLN A 6 -6.55 -27.40 5.21
CA GLN A 6 -6.34 -28.26 4.05
C GLN A 6 -7.66 -28.40 3.28
N ILE A 7 -7.57 -28.55 1.97
CA ILE A 7 -8.73 -28.71 1.09
C ILE A 7 -8.64 -30.05 0.40
N SER A 8 -9.74 -30.80 0.36
CA SER A 8 -9.80 -32.05 -0.40
C SER A 8 -9.85 -31.76 -1.90
N ASP A 9 -9.39 -32.70 -2.72
CA ASP A 9 -9.45 -32.57 -4.18
C ASP A 9 -10.90 -32.43 -4.68
N GLU A 10 -11.84 -33.16 -4.09
CA GLU A 10 -13.27 -33.05 -4.42
C GLU A 10 -13.84 -31.63 -4.14
N LEU A 11 -13.46 -31.02 -3.01
CA LEU A 11 -13.88 -29.65 -2.69
C LEU A 11 -13.18 -28.63 -3.58
N LYS A 12 -11.93 -28.90 -3.97
CA LYS A 12 -11.16 -28.07 -4.91
C LYS A 12 -11.80 -28.10 -6.30
N ASP A 13 -12.21 -29.28 -6.79
CA ASP A 13 -12.90 -29.45 -8.07
C ASP A 13 -14.27 -28.76 -8.05
N TRP A 14 -15.01 -28.89 -6.94
CA TRP A 14 -16.27 -28.15 -6.75
C TRP A 14 -16.05 -26.63 -6.77
N ILE A 15 -15.02 -26.12 -6.10
CA ILE A 15 -14.65 -24.70 -6.12
C ILE A 15 -14.32 -24.25 -7.55
N VAL A 16 -13.52 -25.02 -8.28
CA VAL A 16 -13.19 -24.74 -9.68
C VAL A 16 -14.47 -24.70 -10.53
N GLY A 17 -15.39 -25.64 -10.32
CA GLY A 17 -16.71 -25.65 -10.96
C GLY A 17 -17.55 -24.41 -10.62
N ALA A 18 -17.64 -24.05 -9.33
CA ALA A 18 -18.36 -22.88 -8.86
C ALA A 18 -17.78 -21.57 -9.43
N LEU A 19 -16.45 -21.46 -9.50
CA LEU A 19 -15.76 -20.35 -10.14
C LEU A 19 -16.05 -20.30 -11.66
N LYS A 20 -16.08 -21.45 -12.33
CA LYS A 20 -16.50 -21.57 -13.74
C LYS A 20 -17.97 -21.21 -13.97
N SER A 21 -18.82 -21.34 -12.94
CA SER A 21 -20.22 -20.92 -12.93
C SER A 21 -20.46 -19.49 -12.40
N ASN A 22 -19.45 -18.62 -12.45
CA ASN A 22 -19.51 -17.20 -12.04
C ASN A 22 -19.80 -16.93 -10.56
N VAL A 23 -19.54 -17.89 -9.66
CA VAL A 23 -19.62 -17.63 -8.22
C VAL A 23 -18.39 -16.83 -7.79
N SER A 24 -18.61 -15.72 -7.07
CA SER A 24 -17.54 -14.83 -6.63
C SER A 24 -16.49 -15.58 -5.77
N PRO A 25 -15.18 -15.43 -6.06
CA PRO A 25 -14.12 -15.98 -5.22
C PRO A 25 -14.20 -15.50 -3.77
N ILE A 26 -14.66 -14.27 -3.54
CA ILE A 26 -14.85 -13.73 -2.18
C ILE A 26 -16.04 -14.38 -1.50
N ALA A 27 -17.12 -14.65 -2.23
CA ALA A 27 -18.29 -15.35 -1.69
C ALA A 27 -17.93 -16.81 -1.32
N LEU A 28 -17.12 -17.48 -2.13
CA LEU A 28 -16.61 -18.82 -1.85
C LEU A 28 -15.64 -18.81 -0.65
N ALA A 29 -14.76 -17.82 -0.53
CA ALA A 29 -13.88 -17.67 0.62
C ALA A 29 -14.70 -17.53 1.91
N ASN A 30 -15.70 -16.65 1.89
CA ASN A 30 -16.60 -16.42 3.02
C ASN A 30 -17.42 -17.66 3.37
N ALA A 31 -17.85 -18.45 2.37
CA ALA A 31 -18.53 -19.72 2.59
C ALA A 31 -17.62 -20.76 3.27
N LEU A 32 -16.36 -20.87 2.84
CA LEU A 32 -15.36 -21.75 3.47
C LEU A 32 -15.08 -21.31 4.92
N ILE A 33 -14.93 -20.01 5.16
CA ILE A 33 -14.73 -19.44 6.50
C ILE A 33 -15.90 -19.78 7.42
N LYS A 34 -17.14 -19.62 6.93
CA LYS A 34 -18.36 -19.98 7.66
C LYS A 34 -18.43 -21.49 7.96
N LYS A 35 -17.76 -22.32 7.16
CA LYS A 35 -17.63 -23.78 7.36
C LYS A 35 -16.44 -24.18 8.24
N GLY A 36 -15.71 -23.22 8.82
CA GLY A 36 -14.66 -23.48 9.80
C GLY A 36 -13.24 -23.54 9.24
N PHE A 37 -13.07 -23.19 7.95
CA PHE A 37 -11.74 -23.01 7.38
C PHE A 37 -11.05 -21.78 7.99
N ASP A 38 -9.73 -21.85 8.04
CA ASP A 38 -8.92 -20.70 8.40
C ASP A 38 -9.09 -19.57 7.37
N ASN A 39 -9.19 -18.32 7.84
CA ASN A 39 -9.47 -17.17 6.98
C ASN A 39 -8.39 -17.00 5.92
N ARG A 40 -7.12 -17.04 6.34
CA ARG A 40 -5.99 -16.85 5.45
C ARG A 40 -5.87 -18.01 4.48
N PHE A 41 -6.04 -19.25 4.96
CA PHE A 41 -6.07 -20.43 4.12
C PHE A 41 -7.16 -20.36 3.04
N ALA A 42 -8.39 -19.96 3.38
CA ALA A 42 -9.49 -19.88 2.43
C ALA A 42 -9.23 -18.85 1.33
N TYR A 43 -8.76 -17.66 1.70
CA TYR A 43 -8.45 -16.61 0.73
C TYR A 43 -7.23 -16.98 -0.14
N GLU A 44 -6.11 -17.39 0.45
CA GLU A 44 -4.90 -17.76 -0.32
C GLU A 44 -5.17 -18.94 -1.25
N THR A 45 -5.95 -19.93 -0.81
CA THR A 45 -6.31 -21.10 -1.63
C THR A 45 -7.16 -20.68 -2.83
N LEU A 46 -8.16 -19.81 -2.65
CA LEU A 46 -8.95 -19.31 -3.76
C LEU A 46 -8.18 -18.38 -4.69
N TYR A 47 -7.26 -17.56 -4.16
CA TYR A 47 -6.36 -16.77 -4.99
C TYR A 47 -5.40 -17.64 -5.82
N LYS A 48 -4.90 -18.75 -5.27
CA LYS A 48 -4.07 -19.72 -6.00
C LYS A 48 -4.88 -20.48 -7.06
N ILE A 49 -6.09 -20.93 -6.73
CA ILE A 49 -6.96 -21.66 -7.65
C ILE A 49 -7.42 -20.75 -8.81
N ALA A 50 -7.89 -19.54 -8.50
CA ALA A 50 -8.27 -18.55 -9.51
C ALA A 50 -7.06 -17.97 -10.28
N GLY A 51 -5.86 -18.04 -9.70
CA GLY A 51 -4.63 -17.55 -10.31
C GLY A 51 -3.91 -18.55 -11.22
N ASN A 52 -4.09 -19.86 -11.01
CA ASN A 52 -3.39 -20.92 -11.76
C ASN A 52 -4.22 -21.58 -12.89
N GLU A 53 -5.55 -21.49 -12.88
CA GLU A 53 -6.34 -21.87 -14.07
C GLU A 53 -6.69 -20.62 -14.88
N ALA A 54 -6.45 -20.66 -16.19
CA ALA A 54 -7.00 -19.70 -17.14
C ALA A 54 -8.52 -19.91 -17.26
N ILE A 55 -9.25 -19.52 -16.22
CA ILE A 55 -10.70 -19.54 -16.20
C ILE A 55 -11.17 -18.42 -17.14
N LYS A 56 -11.58 -18.80 -18.35
CA LYS A 56 -12.34 -17.92 -19.25
C LYS A 56 -13.74 -17.74 -18.65
N THR A 57 -13.90 -16.73 -17.81
CA THR A 57 -15.22 -16.24 -17.42
C THR A 57 -15.85 -15.58 -18.64
N THR A 58 -17.01 -16.06 -19.09
CA THR A 58 -17.92 -15.29 -19.95
C THR A 58 -18.16 -13.96 -19.28
N GLU A 59 -18.08 -12.86 -20.04
CA GLU A 59 -18.26 -11.45 -19.67
C GLU A 59 -19.23 -11.18 -18.50
N GLY A 60 -18.85 -11.53 -17.28
CA GLY A 60 -19.25 -10.78 -16.11
C GLY A 60 -18.57 -9.45 -16.30
N GLN A 61 -19.32 -8.35 -16.20
CA GLN A 61 -18.73 -7.03 -16.10
C GLN A 61 -17.71 -7.05 -14.96
N GLN A 62 -16.45 -7.41 -15.25
CA GLN A 62 -15.34 -6.84 -14.53
C GLN A 62 -15.61 -5.36 -14.69
N ILE A 63 -16.03 -4.71 -13.61
CA ILE A 63 -16.03 -3.26 -13.56
C ILE A 63 -14.56 -2.92 -13.79
N ARG A 64 -14.22 -2.71 -15.07
CA ARG A 64 -12.86 -2.38 -15.48
C ARG A 64 -12.59 -1.09 -14.75
N TYR A 65 -11.51 -1.08 -13.98
CA TYR A 65 -11.08 0.14 -13.32
C TYR A 65 -10.99 1.23 -14.38
N ASN A 66 -11.80 2.27 -14.21
CA ASN A 66 -11.81 3.39 -15.12
C ASN A 66 -10.60 4.26 -14.75
N TYR A 67 -9.58 4.22 -15.62
CA TYR A 67 -8.33 4.92 -15.37
C TYR A 67 -8.52 6.42 -15.51
N GLU A 68 -8.19 7.12 -14.44
CA GLU A 68 -8.11 8.56 -14.37
C GLU A 68 -6.65 8.97 -14.22
N VAL A 69 -6.28 10.14 -14.75
CA VAL A 69 -4.94 10.69 -14.55
C VAL A 69 -4.99 11.52 -13.25
N PRO A 70 -4.32 11.08 -12.16
CA PRO A 70 -4.26 11.84 -10.92
C PRO A 70 -3.49 13.14 -11.14
N GLU A 71 -3.64 14.10 -10.23
CA GLU A 71 -3.10 15.46 -10.38
C GLU A 71 -1.59 15.47 -10.73
N ILE A 72 -0.79 14.68 -10.03
CA ILE A 72 0.66 14.53 -10.31
C ILE A 72 0.95 14.04 -11.74
N GLY A 73 0.06 13.23 -12.33
CA GLY A 73 0.18 12.70 -13.68
C GLY A 73 -0.12 13.73 -14.77
N ARG A 74 -0.81 14.82 -14.44
CA ARG A 74 -1.14 15.93 -15.36
C ARG A 74 0.01 16.94 -15.48
N LYS A 75 1.00 16.86 -14.60
CA LYS A 75 2.18 17.72 -14.58
C LYS A 75 3.21 17.31 -15.63
N GLY A 76 4.17 18.21 -15.90
CA GLY A 76 5.21 18.02 -16.91
C GLY A 76 6.26 16.94 -16.58
N ASN A 77 7.36 16.93 -17.32
CA ASN A 77 8.50 16.01 -17.10
C ASN A 77 9.41 16.41 -15.94
N ILE A 78 9.29 17.67 -15.50
CA ILE A 78 9.87 18.20 -14.28
C ILE A 78 8.70 18.68 -13.43
N LEU A 79 8.65 18.20 -12.20
CA LEU A 79 7.64 18.55 -11.20
C LEU A 79 8.27 19.57 -10.25
N PHE A 80 7.84 20.82 -10.37
CA PHE A 80 8.31 21.91 -9.52
C PHE A 80 7.64 21.84 -8.16
N THR A 81 8.43 21.92 -7.10
CA THR A 81 8.00 22.06 -5.70
C THR A 81 8.65 23.33 -5.13
N SER A 82 8.23 23.77 -3.95
CA SER A 82 8.76 24.98 -3.32
C SER A 82 10.25 24.88 -2.95
N ASP A 83 10.78 23.66 -2.82
CA ASP A 83 12.16 23.44 -2.37
C ASP A 83 13.04 22.61 -3.33
N LYS A 84 12.47 21.88 -4.30
CA LYS A 84 13.24 21.10 -5.28
C LYS A 84 12.48 20.79 -6.58
N ASP A 85 13.24 20.58 -7.66
CA ASP A 85 12.71 20.05 -8.91
C ASP A 85 12.81 18.52 -8.95
N VAL A 86 11.69 17.83 -9.14
CA VAL A 86 11.63 16.36 -9.24
C VAL A 86 11.48 15.93 -10.69
N ARG A 87 12.33 15.01 -11.16
CA ARG A 87 12.30 14.55 -12.56
C ARG A 87 11.45 13.30 -12.70
N VAL A 88 10.56 13.27 -13.69
CA VAL A 88 9.84 12.05 -14.06
C VAL A 88 10.73 11.21 -14.99
N LEU A 89 11.10 10.00 -14.56
CA LEU A 89 11.91 9.05 -15.33
C LEU A 89 11.06 8.21 -16.27
N SER A 90 9.91 7.72 -15.81
CA SER A 90 8.99 6.93 -16.61
C SER A 90 7.56 7.04 -16.10
N ARG A 91 6.60 6.81 -16.98
CA ARG A 91 5.17 6.76 -16.68
C ARG A 91 4.62 5.43 -17.17
N ASN A 92 3.88 4.75 -16.31
CA ASN A 92 3.03 3.63 -16.70
C ASN A 92 1.58 4.05 -16.51
N GLU A 93 0.75 3.82 -17.51
CA GLU A 93 -0.66 4.23 -17.45
C GLU A 93 -1.54 3.22 -16.70
N LYS A 94 -1.20 1.92 -16.78
CA LYS A 94 -2.04 0.82 -16.26
C LYS A 94 -1.17 -0.28 -15.61
N PRO A 95 -1.06 -0.33 -14.27
CA PRO A 95 -1.60 0.61 -13.30
C PRO A 95 -0.94 1.99 -13.43
N PHE A 96 -1.57 3.06 -12.93
CA PHE A 96 -0.92 4.36 -12.92
C PHE A 96 0.31 4.34 -12.00
N VAL A 97 1.51 4.46 -12.55
CA VAL A 97 2.77 4.53 -11.81
C VAL A 97 3.68 5.60 -12.42
N LEU A 98 4.19 6.50 -11.58
CA LEU A 98 5.29 7.40 -11.91
C LEU A 98 6.56 6.91 -11.24
N HIS A 99 7.64 6.84 -12.01
CA HIS A 99 9.00 6.68 -11.48
C HIS A 99 9.66 8.06 -11.46
N LEU A 100 10.09 8.48 -10.28
CA LEU A 100 10.57 9.82 -9.98
C LEU A 100 12.02 9.77 -9.51
N ASP A 101 12.83 10.72 -9.95
CA ASP A 101 14.22 10.88 -9.49
C ASP A 101 14.37 12.17 -8.71
N GLN A 102 15.35 12.19 -7.80
CA GLN A 102 15.67 13.36 -6.97
C GLN A 102 14.51 13.85 -6.11
N VAL A 103 13.64 12.93 -5.66
CA VAL A 103 12.59 13.27 -4.68
C VAL A 103 13.21 13.69 -3.37
N LEU A 104 14.23 12.95 -2.90
CA LEU A 104 15.04 13.30 -1.73
C LEU A 104 16.49 13.52 -2.15
N SER A 105 17.22 14.39 -1.44
CA SER A 105 18.68 14.40 -1.54
C SER A 105 19.29 13.19 -0.83
N SER A 106 20.59 12.96 -1.05
CA SER A 106 21.30 11.89 -0.36
C SER A 106 21.33 12.13 1.15
N GLU A 107 21.47 13.38 1.56
CA GLU A 107 21.52 13.82 2.96
C GLU A 107 20.17 13.62 3.64
N GLU A 108 19.06 14.00 2.98
CA GLU A 108 17.71 13.75 3.49
C GLU A 108 17.45 12.25 3.70
N CYS A 109 17.93 11.40 2.79
CA CYS A 109 17.83 9.95 2.93
C CYS A 109 18.62 9.44 4.14
N ASP A 110 19.87 9.87 4.30
CA ASP A 110 20.73 9.42 5.40
C ASP A 110 20.22 9.90 6.76
N GLU A 111 19.67 11.12 6.82
CA GLU A 111 19.07 11.68 8.02
C GLU A 111 17.80 10.92 8.44
N LEU A 112 16.90 10.57 7.50
CA LEU A 112 15.75 9.71 7.78
C LEU A 112 16.15 8.34 8.32
N ILE A 113 17.19 7.72 7.73
CA ILE A 113 17.72 6.44 8.22
C ILE A 113 18.26 6.62 9.64
N SER A 114 19.08 7.65 9.89
CA SER A 114 19.66 7.93 11.20
C SER A 114 18.60 8.10 12.29
N LEU A 115 17.57 8.92 12.02
CA LEU A 115 16.48 9.21 12.96
C LEU A 115 15.57 8.01 13.26
N SER A 116 15.55 7.00 12.38
CA SER A 116 14.65 5.85 12.48
C SER A 116 15.30 4.59 13.06
N ARG A 117 16.63 4.42 12.95
CA ARG A 117 17.35 3.20 13.34
C ARG A 117 16.99 2.67 14.73
N SER A 118 16.95 3.55 15.75
CA SER A 118 16.68 3.17 17.14
C SER A 118 15.20 2.88 17.43
N ARG A 119 14.29 3.20 16.49
CA ARG A 119 12.84 3.10 16.66
C ARG A 119 12.22 1.95 15.87
N LEU A 120 13.00 1.27 15.03
CA LEU A 120 12.54 0.15 14.21
C LEU A 120 12.04 -1.01 15.06
N GLN A 121 10.86 -1.53 14.69
CA GLN A 121 10.25 -2.75 15.25
C GLN A 121 9.87 -3.69 14.11
N PRO A 122 9.64 -4.99 14.34
CA PRO A 122 9.09 -5.88 13.32
C PRO A 122 7.85 -5.27 12.65
N SER A 123 7.78 -5.34 11.33
CA SER A 123 6.67 -4.73 10.59
C SER A 123 5.37 -5.53 10.75
N LEU A 124 4.27 -4.82 10.94
CA LEU A 124 2.93 -5.40 10.99
C LEU A 124 2.26 -5.38 9.61
N VAL A 125 1.28 -6.26 9.44
CA VAL A 125 0.39 -6.37 8.29
C VAL A 125 -1.05 -6.25 8.78
N VAL A 126 -1.91 -5.56 8.02
CA VAL A 126 -3.35 -5.48 8.32
C VAL A 126 -4.00 -6.81 7.95
N ASP A 127 -4.59 -7.49 8.93
CA ASP A 127 -5.36 -8.71 8.71
C ASP A 127 -6.67 -8.39 7.97
N MET A 128 -6.86 -8.98 6.79
CA MET A 128 -7.99 -8.68 5.91
C MET A 128 -9.36 -9.13 6.46
N GLY A 129 -9.40 -9.97 7.50
CA GLY A 129 -10.64 -10.44 8.12
C GLY A 129 -11.05 -9.63 9.34
N SER A 130 -10.08 -9.22 10.16
CA SER A 130 -10.29 -8.51 11.43
C SER A 130 -9.98 -7.01 11.36
N GLY A 131 -9.17 -6.58 10.40
CA GLY A 131 -8.69 -5.21 10.25
C GLY A 131 -7.59 -4.83 11.24
N GLU A 132 -7.12 -5.78 12.06
CA GLU A 132 -6.07 -5.58 13.06
C GLU A 132 -4.68 -5.69 12.45
N GLU A 133 -3.73 -4.92 12.98
CA GLU A 133 -2.32 -5.04 12.64
C GLU A 133 -1.69 -6.22 13.40
N ARG A 134 -1.05 -7.14 12.69
CA ARG A 134 -0.35 -8.30 13.27
C ARG A 134 0.97 -8.58 12.58
N GLU A 135 1.91 -9.21 13.28
CA GLU A 135 3.09 -9.78 12.64
C GLU A 135 2.63 -10.83 11.62
N GLY A 136 2.98 -10.61 10.34
CA GLY A 136 2.50 -11.44 9.24
C GLY A 136 3.65 -12.19 8.59
N SER A 137 3.51 -13.50 8.38
CA SER A 137 4.55 -14.30 7.70
C SER A 137 4.85 -13.87 6.25
N GLY A 138 4.06 -12.96 5.68
CA GLY A 138 4.27 -12.38 4.36
C GLY A 138 5.12 -11.11 4.34
N ARG A 139 5.48 -10.52 5.48
CA ARG A 139 6.32 -9.32 5.58
C ARG A 139 7.36 -9.52 6.67
N THR A 140 8.63 -9.53 6.30
CA THR A 140 9.72 -9.82 7.23
C THR A 140 10.60 -8.60 7.53
N SER A 141 10.17 -7.41 7.13
CA SER A 141 10.89 -6.15 7.36
C SER A 141 10.77 -5.65 8.79
N LYS A 142 11.58 -4.64 9.11
CA LYS A 142 11.36 -3.75 10.26
C LYS A 142 10.80 -2.41 9.80
N SER A 143 10.01 -1.76 10.65
CA SER A 143 9.45 -0.45 10.38
C SER A 143 9.29 0.43 11.60
N MET A 144 9.21 1.73 11.36
CA MET A 144 8.71 2.74 12.29
C MET A 144 7.96 3.81 11.49
N ALA A 145 7.07 4.58 12.11
CA ALA A 145 6.44 5.72 11.46
C ALA A 145 6.67 7.01 12.24
N PHE A 146 7.07 8.07 11.55
CA PHE A 146 7.07 9.43 12.10
C PHE A 146 5.63 9.91 12.25
N ARG A 147 5.35 10.73 13.28
CA ARG A 147 4.11 11.51 13.34
C ARG A 147 4.10 12.58 12.24
N LEU A 148 2.91 13.06 11.90
CA LEU A 148 2.75 14.20 10.99
C LEU A 148 3.60 15.37 11.49
N LYS A 149 4.46 15.91 10.61
CA LYS A 149 5.33 17.05 10.89
C LYS A 149 6.15 16.89 12.18
N GLU A 150 6.63 15.67 12.46
CA GLU A 150 7.31 15.37 13.73
C GLU A 150 8.60 16.18 13.93
N ASN A 151 9.28 16.53 12.84
CA ASN A 151 10.46 17.41 12.82
C ASN A 151 10.54 18.15 11.48
N GLU A 152 11.46 19.12 11.37
CA GLU A 152 11.61 19.98 10.18
C GLU A 152 11.89 19.20 8.89
N LEU A 153 12.67 18.12 8.95
CA LEU A 153 12.94 17.27 7.80
C LEU A 153 11.65 16.56 7.34
N VAL A 154 10.93 15.94 8.25
CA VAL A 154 9.67 15.24 7.95
C VAL A 154 8.63 16.21 7.43
N GLU A 155 8.45 17.38 8.04
CA GLU A 155 7.51 18.41 7.58
C GLU A 155 7.82 18.88 6.15
N ARG A 156 9.10 19.12 5.85
CA ARG A 156 9.56 19.52 4.51
C ARG A 156 9.26 18.44 3.47
N ILE A 157 9.56 17.17 3.78
CA ILE A 157 9.27 16.04 2.89
C ILE A 157 7.75 15.87 2.69
N GLU A 158 6.95 15.98 3.75
CA GLU A 158 5.49 15.87 3.66
C GLU A 158 4.88 17.01 2.85
N THR A 159 5.42 18.23 2.99
CA THR A 159 5.03 19.39 2.16
C THR A 159 5.37 19.15 0.69
N ARG A 160 6.57 18.64 0.39
CA ARG A 160 6.97 18.28 -0.98
C ARG A 160 6.04 17.22 -1.58
N ILE A 161 5.73 16.15 -0.85
CA ILE A 161 4.78 15.11 -1.30
C ILE A 161 3.39 15.71 -1.54
N ALA A 162 2.95 16.64 -0.68
CA ALA A 162 1.66 17.30 -0.85
C ALA A 162 1.61 18.15 -2.14
N GLU A 163 2.65 18.94 -2.40
CA GLU A 163 2.76 19.74 -3.62
C GLU A 163 2.85 18.87 -4.89
N LEU A 164 3.55 17.74 -4.83
CA LEU A 164 3.65 16.79 -5.93
C LEU A 164 2.29 16.16 -6.25
N THR A 165 1.61 15.65 -5.22
CA THR A 165 0.41 14.81 -5.38
C THR A 165 -0.90 15.58 -5.43
N GLY A 166 -0.94 16.81 -4.93
CA GLY A 166 -2.15 17.61 -4.76
C GLY A 166 -2.95 17.25 -3.50
N TYR A 167 -2.51 16.27 -2.71
CA TYR A 167 -3.15 15.92 -1.44
C TYR A 167 -2.48 16.64 -0.27
N PRO A 168 -3.24 17.29 0.64
CA PRO A 168 -2.67 17.90 1.84
C PRO A 168 -1.86 16.88 2.67
N ALA A 169 -0.86 17.35 3.41
CA ALA A 169 -0.03 16.48 4.26
C ALA A 169 -0.87 15.69 5.28
N GLU A 170 -1.99 16.26 5.72
CA GLU A 170 -2.96 15.68 6.65
C GLU A 170 -3.78 14.52 6.05
N ASN A 171 -3.81 14.37 4.74
CA ASN A 171 -4.32 13.17 4.07
C ASN A 171 -3.31 12.03 4.12
N GLY A 172 -2.05 12.31 4.45
CA GLY A 172 -1.00 11.31 4.55
C GLY A 172 -0.94 10.66 5.93
N GLU A 173 -0.91 9.34 5.98
CA GLU A 173 -0.48 8.60 7.17
C GLU A 173 0.96 8.98 7.55
N GLY A 174 1.40 8.69 8.76
CA GLY A 174 2.77 8.99 9.20
C GLY A 174 3.82 8.42 8.23
N LEU A 175 4.90 9.17 7.97
CA LEU A 175 5.96 8.73 7.06
C LEU A 175 6.62 7.46 7.63
N GLN A 176 6.35 6.30 7.01
CA GLN A 176 6.81 5.01 7.50
C GLN A 176 8.17 4.67 6.93
N ILE A 177 9.18 4.50 7.79
CA ILE A 177 10.49 4.01 7.39
C ILE A 177 10.52 2.49 7.48
N LEU A 178 11.09 1.86 6.47
CA LEU A 178 11.21 0.42 6.28
C LEU A 178 12.68 0.03 6.15
N ASN A 179 13.06 -1.08 6.77
CA ASN A 179 14.35 -1.73 6.56
C ASN A 179 14.14 -3.21 6.25
N TYR A 180 14.75 -3.67 5.16
CA TYR A 180 14.83 -5.07 4.77
C TYR A 180 16.30 -5.50 4.76
N GLY A 181 16.61 -6.49 5.59
CA GLY A 181 17.88 -7.20 5.59
C GLY A 181 17.97 -8.26 4.49
N LEU A 182 19.06 -9.02 4.49
CA LEU A 182 19.31 -10.09 3.53
C LEU A 182 18.19 -11.14 3.58
N GLY A 183 17.59 -11.44 2.43
CA GLY A 183 16.50 -12.40 2.27
C GLY A 183 15.12 -11.87 2.70
N GLU A 184 15.04 -10.72 3.38
CA GLU A 184 13.76 -10.15 3.81
C GLU A 184 12.98 -9.60 2.62
N GLU A 185 11.66 -9.75 2.67
CA GLU A 185 10.74 -9.43 1.58
C GLU A 185 9.38 -8.93 2.08
N TYR A 186 8.55 -8.48 1.14
CA TYR A 186 7.12 -8.30 1.35
C TYR A 186 6.36 -8.94 0.18
N LYS A 187 5.61 -10.00 0.48
CA LYS A 187 4.78 -10.74 -0.47
C LYS A 187 3.76 -9.84 -1.19
N PRO A 188 3.25 -10.28 -2.36
CA PRO A 188 2.26 -9.54 -3.12
C PRO A 188 1.05 -9.12 -2.28
N HIS A 189 0.76 -7.82 -2.28
CA HIS A 189 -0.33 -7.21 -1.52
C HIS A 189 -0.88 -5.97 -2.23
N PHE A 190 -1.96 -5.43 -1.66
CA PHE A 190 -2.52 -4.13 -2.02
C PHE A 190 -2.33 -3.17 -0.84
N ASP A 191 -2.13 -1.90 -1.15
CA ASP A 191 -2.07 -0.86 -0.12
C ASP A 191 -3.44 -0.33 0.28
N PHE A 192 -4.44 -0.43 -0.60
CA PHE A 192 -5.83 -0.09 -0.26
C PHE A 192 -6.42 -1.09 0.74
N PHE A 193 -7.37 -0.61 1.54
CA PHE A 193 -8.17 -1.48 2.39
C PHE A 193 -9.24 -2.22 1.59
N PRO A 194 -9.68 -3.41 2.05
CA PRO A 194 -10.97 -3.94 1.64
C PRO A 194 -12.06 -2.84 1.78
N PRO A 195 -13.00 -2.68 0.83
CA PRO A 195 -13.95 -1.57 0.85
C PRO A 195 -14.74 -1.40 2.15
N HIS A 196 -15.05 -2.50 2.84
CA HIS A 196 -15.77 -2.49 4.12
C HIS A 196 -14.91 -2.07 5.33
N MET A 197 -13.59 -1.96 5.16
CA MET A 197 -12.63 -1.54 6.19
C MET A 197 -12.16 -0.09 6.01
N ALA A 198 -12.58 0.59 4.93
CA ALA A 198 -12.28 1.99 4.70
C ALA A 198 -13.11 2.87 5.66
N ASP A 199 -12.54 3.19 6.82
CA ASP A 199 -13.19 4.02 7.84
C ASP A 199 -13.09 5.51 7.49
N ALA A 200 -14.21 6.10 7.06
CA ALA A 200 -14.31 7.52 6.72
C ALA A 200 -13.92 8.46 7.88
N SER A 201 -14.10 8.03 9.14
CA SER A 201 -13.69 8.81 10.31
C SER A 201 -12.16 8.86 10.50
N LYS A 202 -11.44 7.97 9.82
CA LYS A 202 -9.98 7.86 9.80
C LYS A 202 -9.40 8.21 8.41
N GLY A 203 -10.06 9.14 7.72
CA GLY A 203 -9.64 9.61 6.40
C GLY A 203 -10.08 8.73 5.24
N GLY A 204 -10.82 7.63 5.48
CA GLY A 204 -11.42 6.83 4.42
C GLY A 204 -10.44 5.90 3.70
N GLN A 205 -10.64 5.67 2.42
CA GLN A 205 -9.79 4.76 1.63
C GLN A 205 -8.40 5.36 1.37
N ARG A 206 -7.36 4.51 1.27
CA ARG A 206 -6.07 4.93 0.69
C ARG A 206 -6.23 5.04 -0.83
N VAL A 207 -5.74 6.11 -1.42
CA VAL A 207 -5.91 6.42 -2.85
C VAL A 207 -4.63 6.25 -3.66
N GLY A 208 -3.48 6.39 -3.00
CA GLY A 208 -2.17 6.21 -3.63
C GLY A 208 -1.06 6.08 -2.60
N THR A 209 0.08 5.61 -3.09
CA THR A 209 1.28 5.37 -2.28
C THR A 209 2.46 6.09 -2.90
N PHE A 210 3.21 6.80 -2.04
CA PHE A 210 4.50 7.36 -2.38
C PHE A 210 5.59 6.54 -1.68
N LEU A 211 6.33 5.74 -2.45
CA LEU A 211 7.41 4.88 -1.95
C LEU A 211 8.76 5.41 -2.40
N ILE A 212 9.59 5.84 -1.46
CA ILE A 212 10.89 6.49 -1.69
C ILE A 212 12.00 5.52 -1.27
N TYR A 213 13.01 5.33 -2.09
CA TYR A 213 14.19 4.53 -1.75
C TYR A 213 15.24 5.40 -1.05
N LEU A 214 15.69 4.99 0.13
CA LEU A 214 16.62 5.76 0.96
C LEU A 214 18.08 5.34 0.79
N ASN A 215 18.32 4.23 0.07
CA ASN A 215 19.65 3.80 -0.33
C ASN A 215 19.60 2.99 -1.63
N ASP A 216 20.76 2.84 -2.27
CA ASP A 216 20.94 1.90 -3.36
C ASP A 216 21.04 0.46 -2.81
N VAL A 217 20.46 -0.50 -3.53
CA VAL A 217 20.52 -1.92 -3.20
C VAL A 217 21.34 -2.64 -4.27
N ALA A 218 22.33 -3.43 -3.85
CA ALA A 218 23.30 -4.00 -4.78
C ALA A 218 22.74 -5.17 -5.62
N ASP A 219 21.82 -5.97 -5.06
CA ASP A 219 21.04 -6.99 -5.77
C ASP A 219 19.78 -7.33 -4.97
N GLY A 220 18.65 -7.51 -5.67
CA GLY A 220 17.34 -7.76 -5.09
C GLY A 220 16.66 -6.48 -4.59
N GLY A 221 15.59 -6.66 -3.80
CA GLY A 221 14.88 -5.54 -3.19
C GLY A 221 14.01 -4.71 -4.15
N GLU A 222 13.82 -5.13 -5.40
CA GLU A 222 12.96 -4.45 -6.35
C GLU A 222 11.51 -4.37 -5.86
N THR A 223 10.83 -3.27 -6.19
CA THR A 223 9.38 -3.18 -6.05
C THR A 223 8.74 -3.68 -7.33
N VAL A 224 7.98 -4.78 -7.27
CA VAL A 224 7.48 -5.51 -8.44
C VAL A 224 5.96 -5.49 -8.49
N PHE A 225 5.41 -4.98 -9.60
CA PHE A 225 3.98 -5.06 -9.95
C PHE A 225 3.78 -6.26 -10.88
N SER A 226 3.63 -7.44 -10.29
CA SER A 226 3.73 -8.72 -11.02
C SER A 226 2.67 -8.89 -12.11
N LYS A 227 1.45 -8.37 -11.91
CA LYS A 227 0.37 -8.41 -12.90
C LYS A 227 0.57 -7.43 -14.06
N ALA A 228 1.41 -6.41 -13.88
CA ALA A 228 1.72 -5.41 -14.89
C ALA A 228 3.07 -5.65 -15.57
N GLY A 229 3.88 -6.59 -15.09
CA GLY A 229 5.22 -6.84 -15.61
C GLY A 229 6.20 -5.69 -15.35
N LEU A 230 5.99 -4.90 -14.30
CA LEU A 230 6.86 -3.77 -13.94
C LEU A 230 7.74 -4.13 -12.74
N SER A 231 8.97 -3.66 -12.75
CA SER A 231 9.92 -3.80 -11.63
C SER A 231 10.73 -2.51 -11.50
N PHE A 232 10.86 -2.01 -10.27
CA PHE A 232 11.58 -0.79 -9.96
C PHE A 232 12.74 -1.11 -9.03
N VAL A 233 13.96 -0.86 -9.52
CA VAL A 233 15.20 -1.06 -8.76
C VAL A 233 15.37 0.07 -7.75
N PRO A 234 15.71 -0.22 -6.48
CA PRO A 234 15.97 0.81 -5.48
C PRO A 234 17.16 1.69 -5.89
N LYS A 235 16.89 2.99 -6.04
CA LYS A 235 17.90 4.01 -6.29
C LYS A 235 17.75 5.11 -5.24
N LYS A 236 18.82 5.43 -4.50
CA LYS A 236 18.78 6.42 -3.42
C LYS A 236 18.18 7.75 -3.90
N GLY A 237 17.18 8.25 -3.17
CA GLY A 237 16.49 9.51 -3.45
C GLY A 237 15.44 9.44 -4.56
N ALA A 238 15.36 8.33 -5.30
CA ALA A 238 14.29 8.07 -6.25
C ALA A 238 13.04 7.53 -5.54
N ALA A 239 11.89 7.65 -6.20
CA ALA A 239 10.64 7.16 -5.68
C ALA A 239 9.75 6.59 -6.78
N ILE A 240 8.78 5.77 -6.38
CA ILE A 240 7.62 5.49 -7.20
C ILE A 240 6.38 6.07 -6.52
N TYR A 241 5.53 6.70 -7.33
CA TYR A 241 4.16 7.04 -6.94
C TYR A 241 3.20 6.20 -7.74
N PHE A 242 2.28 5.49 -7.09
CA PHE A 242 1.25 4.73 -7.77
C PHE A 242 -0.12 5.03 -7.18
N HIS A 243 -1.09 5.20 -8.07
CA HIS A 243 -2.47 5.59 -7.75
C HIS A 243 -3.40 4.43 -8.07
N TYR A 244 -4.34 4.15 -7.17
CA TYR A 244 -5.15 2.93 -7.25
C TYR A 244 -6.58 3.08 -6.78
N ALA A 245 -7.02 4.28 -6.38
CA ALA A 245 -8.45 4.60 -6.27
C ALA A 245 -8.85 5.54 -7.41
N ASN A 246 -10.13 5.63 -7.74
CA ASN A 246 -10.62 6.68 -8.65
C ASN A 246 -11.80 7.41 -8.01
N GLU A 247 -12.29 8.47 -8.65
CA GLU A 247 -13.39 9.29 -8.12
C GLU A 247 -14.70 8.50 -7.95
N GLN A 248 -14.84 7.35 -8.64
CA GLN A 248 -15.98 6.44 -8.54
C GLN A 248 -15.82 5.41 -7.40
N GLY A 249 -14.76 5.50 -6.59
CA GLY A 249 -14.47 4.56 -5.50
C GLY A 249 -14.02 3.17 -5.97
N GLN A 250 -13.64 3.02 -7.24
CA GLN A 250 -13.09 1.77 -7.77
C GLN A 250 -11.63 1.62 -7.35
N LEU A 251 -11.16 0.38 -7.25
CA LEU A 251 -9.80 0.05 -6.83
C LEU A 251 -9.06 -0.72 -7.94
N ASP A 252 -7.87 -0.25 -8.31
CA ASP A 252 -7.08 -0.86 -9.38
C ASP A 252 -6.37 -2.12 -8.89
N ARG A 253 -6.81 -3.29 -9.38
CA ARG A 253 -6.20 -4.58 -9.04
C ARG A 253 -4.86 -4.83 -9.72
N LEU A 254 -4.47 -4.05 -10.72
CA LEU A 254 -3.13 -4.11 -11.31
C LEU A 254 -2.08 -3.46 -10.42
N SER A 255 -2.48 -2.70 -9.39
CA SER A 255 -1.58 -2.12 -8.38
C SER A 255 -1.01 -3.14 -7.37
N VAL A 256 -1.36 -4.42 -7.50
CA VAL A 256 -0.77 -5.49 -6.66
C VAL A 256 0.74 -5.47 -6.83
N HIS A 257 1.45 -5.32 -5.71
CA HIS A 257 2.89 -5.17 -5.71
C HIS A 257 3.55 -5.89 -4.55
N SER A 258 4.86 -6.06 -4.63
CA SER A 258 5.69 -6.75 -3.66
C SER A 258 7.07 -6.10 -3.58
N SER A 259 7.77 -6.32 -2.47
CA SER A 259 9.22 -6.10 -2.39
C SER A 259 9.88 -7.46 -2.45
N VAL A 260 10.60 -7.76 -3.53
CA VAL A 260 11.28 -9.06 -3.64
C VAL A 260 12.46 -9.15 -2.67
N PRO A 261 12.94 -10.36 -2.33
CA PRO A 261 14.02 -10.54 -1.37
C PRO A 261 15.27 -9.72 -1.72
N VAL A 262 15.87 -9.08 -0.72
CA VAL A 262 17.22 -8.49 -0.86
C VAL A 262 18.23 -9.62 -0.98
N ARG A 263 19.04 -9.62 -2.04
CA ARG A 263 20.06 -10.64 -2.29
C ARG A 263 21.47 -10.16 -1.94
N LYS A 264 21.73 -8.84 -1.99
CA LYS A 264 23.00 -8.24 -1.56
C LYS A 264 22.79 -6.82 -1.01
N GLY A 265 23.31 -6.57 0.19
CA GLY A 265 23.17 -5.31 0.91
C GLY A 265 21.96 -5.28 1.84
N GLU A 266 21.36 -4.11 1.99
CA GLU A 266 20.11 -3.88 2.73
C GLU A 266 19.26 -2.88 1.96
N LYS A 267 17.93 -2.90 2.14
CA LYS A 267 17.01 -1.92 1.54
C LYS A 267 16.39 -1.05 2.63
N TRP A 268 16.53 0.25 2.48
CA TRP A 268 15.80 1.27 3.23
C TRP A 268 14.82 1.97 2.32
N ALA A 269 13.58 2.14 2.80
CA ALA A 269 12.56 2.87 2.07
C ALA A 269 11.72 3.73 3.03
N ALA A 270 11.14 4.81 2.52
CA ALA A 270 10.10 5.57 3.19
C ALA A 270 8.79 5.44 2.42
N THR A 271 7.69 5.19 3.10
CA THR A 271 6.35 5.04 2.52
C THR A 271 5.42 6.07 3.11
N LYS A 272 4.72 6.80 2.23
CA LYS A 272 3.62 7.70 2.59
C LYS A 272 2.36 7.17 1.91
N TRP A 273 1.45 6.59 2.70
CA TRP A 273 0.12 6.24 2.22
C TRP A 273 -0.78 7.47 2.29
N ILE A 274 -1.48 7.73 1.19
CA ILE A 274 -2.36 8.89 1.04
C ILE A 274 -3.80 8.42 1.12
N ARG A 275 -4.59 9.08 1.98
CA ARG A 275 -6.03 8.87 2.17
C ARG A 275 -6.84 9.86 1.34
N GLU A 276 -8.08 9.49 1.03
CA GLU A 276 -9.04 10.37 0.35
C GLU A 276 -9.39 11.62 1.18
N SER A 277 -9.32 11.53 2.51
CA SER A 277 -9.65 12.62 3.44
C SER A 277 -8.63 12.78 4.56
N ASN A 278 -8.71 13.92 5.25
CA ASN A 278 -7.86 14.26 6.38
C ASN A 278 -8.03 13.25 7.54
N ILE A 279 -6.91 12.72 8.05
CA ILE A 279 -6.87 11.67 9.08
C ILE A 279 -6.84 12.26 10.50
N TYR A 280 -6.51 13.54 10.65
CA TYR A 280 -6.20 14.19 11.92
C TYR A 280 -7.34 15.08 12.47
N THR A 281 -8.44 15.25 11.72
CA THR A 281 -9.60 16.08 12.12
C THR A 281 -10.43 15.52 13.27
N ALA A 282 -10.38 14.20 13.53
CA ALA A 282 -11.12 13.56 14.62
C ALA A 282 -10.75 14.10 16.03
N THR A 283 -9.62 14.80 16.15
CA THR A 283 -9.13 15.35 17.43
C THR A 283 -9.84 16.66 17.86
N ARG A 284 -10.62 17.32 16.99
CA ARG A 284 -11.25 18.62 17.32
C ARG A 284 -12.63 18.52 17.98
N VAL A 285 -13.42 17.49 17.69
CA VAL A 285 -14.83 17.45 18.13
C VAL A 285 -14.98 17.18 19.65
N PHE A 286 -13.99 16.55 20.29
CA PHE A 286 -14.06 16.27 21.74
C PHE A 286 -13.58 17.41 22.65
N LYS A 287 -12.82 18.39 22.14
CA LYS A 287 -12.32 19.52 22.96
C LYS A 287 -13.31 20.68 23.09
N GLU A 288 -14.31 20.78 22.21
CA GLU A 288 -15.34 21.83 22.30
C GLU A 288 -16.51 21.45 23.22
N LYS A 289 -16.79 20.16 23.43
CA LYS A 289 -17.85 19.73 24.37
C LYS A 289 -17.48 19.84 25.85
N SER A 290 -16.21 20.08 26.20
CA SER A 290 -15.75 20.21 27.59
C SER A 290 -15.54 21.67 28.04
N LYS A 291 -15.92 22.68 27.23
CA LYS A 291 -15.82 24.11 27.59
C LYS A 291 -17.16 24.83 27.70
N GLY A 292 -18.27 24.08 27.81
CA GLY A 292 -19.61 24.65 27.93
C GLY A 292 -20.40 24.11 29.12
N SER A 293 -19.90 24.30 30.34
CA SER A 293 -20.75 24.39 31.55
C SER A 293 -19.91 24.87 32.72
N LEU A 294 -19.96 26.17 32.96
CA LEU A 294 -19.63 26.89 34.20
C LEU A 294 -19.74 28.36 33.81
N ILE A 295 -20.90 28.99 34.03
CA ILE A 295 -21.10 30.29 34.71
C ILE A 295 -22.62 30.47 34.91
N ARG A 296 -23.02 30.45 36.19
CA ARG A 296 -24.16 31.09 36.89
C ARG A 296 -25.59 30.88 36.42
#